data_AF-A0A529Y2Z3-F1
#
_entry.id   AF-A0A529Y2Z3-F1
#
_cell.length_a   1.000
_cell.length_b   1.000
_cell.length_c   1.000
_cell.angle_alpha   90.00
_cell.angle_beta   90.00
_cell.angle_gamma   90.00
#
_symmetry.space_group_name_H-M   'P 1'
#
loop_
_entity.id
_entity.type
_entity.pdbx_description
1 polymer ?
#
loop_
_entity_poly.entity_id
_entity_poly.type
_entity_poly.pdbx_seq_one_letter_code
_entity_poly.pdbx_strand_id
1 'polypeptide(L)' 'MSTAARDASHDNIFKSMKDITFEQTISHQCGVTMNDSVEARAIAEFMSKKPGVTITYQPALIRI' A
#
# COMPACT_ATOMS: atom_id res chain seq x y z
N MET A 1 -38.88 4.34 6.96
CA MET A 1 -38.82 2.93 6.53
C MET A 1 -37.97 2.84 5.27
N SER A 2 -36.68 2.55 5.41
CA SER A 2 -35.82 2.08 4.32
C SER A 2 -35.14 0.82 4.82
N THR A 3 -35.60 -0.32 4.31
CA THR A 3 -35.25 -1.68 4.75
C THR A 3 -33.95 -2.19 4.13
N ALA A 4 -33.17 -1.33 3.46
CA ALA A 4 -31.95 -1.69 2.74
C ALA A 4 -30.67 -1.78 3.60
N ALA A 5 -30.75 -1.49 4.91
CA ALA A 5 -29.59 -1.52 5.81
C ALA A 5 -29.45 -2.83 6.62
N ARG A 6 -30.27 -3.86 6.33
CA ARG A 6 -30.39 -5.05 7.18
C ARG A 6 -29.90 -6.36 6.54
N ASP A 7 -29.21 -6.29 5.40
CA ASP A 7 -28.70 -7.50 4.74
C ASP A 7 -27.29 -7.28 4.16
N ALA A 8 -26.30 -7.41 5.04
CA ALA A 8 -24.93 -7.76 4.67
C ALA A 8 -24.39 -8.60 5.83
N SER A 9 -24.76 -9.88 5.77
CA SER A 9 -24.14 -10.97 6.52
C SER A 9 -22.63 -10.77 6.65
N HIS A 10 -22.20 -10.60 7.91
CA HIS A 10 -20.91 -11.02 8.47
C HIS A 10 -19.78 -11.36 7.46
N ASP A 11 -18.99 -10.36 7.10
CA ASP A 11 -17.56 -10.56 6.89
C ASP A 11 -16.84 -9.48 7.71
N ASN A 12 -16.20 -9.91 8.79
CA ASN A 12 -15.38 -9.05 9.62
C ASN A 12 -14.24 -8.50 8.75
N ILE A 13 -14.41 -7.30 8.20
CA ILE A 13 -13.38 -6.55 7.44
C ILE A 13 -12.09 -6.41 8.27
N PHE A 14 -12.21 -6.44 9.60
CA PHE A 14 -11.08 -6.53 10.50
C PHE A 14 -10.66 -8.00 10.64
N LYS A 15 -9.50 -8.35 10.07
CA LYS A 15 -8.74 -9.53 10.53
C LYS A 15 -8.77 -9.55 12.06
N SER A 16 -9.17 -10.68 12.63
CA SER A 16 -9.04 -10.95 14.06
C SER A 16 -7.66 -10.52 14.52
N MET A 17 -7.56 -9.61 15.50
CA MET A 17 -6.27 -9.13 16.03
C MET A 17 -5.38 -10.27 16.53
N LYS A 18 -5.93 -11.47 16.75
CA LYS A 18 -5.17 -12.67 17.12
C LYS A 18 -4.26 -13.20 16.00
N ASP A 19 -4.52 -12.85 14.75
CA ASP A 19 -3.73 -13.31 13.59
C ASP A 19 -2.78 -12.23 13.04
N ILE A 20 -2.67 -11.08 13.71
CA ILE A 20 -1.68 -10.05 13.37
C ILE A 20 -0.40 -10.43 14.12
N THR A 21 0.47 -11.19 13.48
CA THR A 21 1.83 -11.44 13.96
C THR A 21 2.58 -10.11 13.95
N PHE A 22 2.63 -9.46 15.12
CA PHE A 22 3.34 -8.20 15.32
C PHE A 22 4.85 -8.50 15.41
N GLU A 23 5.45 -8.79 14.26
CA GLU A 23 6.90 -8.93 14.17
C GLU A 23 7.53 -7.55 14.41
N GLN A 24 7.98 -7.30 15.64
CA GLN A 24 8.76 -6.11 16.02
C GLN A 24 10.18 -6.17 15.43
N THR A 25 10.30 -6.39 14.13
CA THR A 25 11.58 -6.44 13.42
C THR A 25 11.89 -5.08 12.82
N ILE A 26 13.15 -4.66 12.91
CA ILE A 26 13.61 -3.42 12.28
C ILE A 26 13.54 -3.62 10.75
N SER A 27 12.78 -2.76 10.07
CA SER A 27 12.78 -2.76 8.61
C SER A 27 14.14 -2.27 8.10
N HIS A 28 14.86 -3.15 7.41
CA HIS A 28 16.09 -2.79 6.68
C HIS A 28 15.79 -2.30 5.26
N GLN A 29 14.52 -2.03 4.94
CA GLN A 29 14.11 -1.49 3.66
C GLN A 29 14.08 0.04 3.73
N CYS A 30 14.80 0.69 2.82
CA CYS A 30 14.66 2.12 2.59
C CYS A 30 13.70 2.35 1.42
N GLY A 31 13.01 3.49 1.45
CA GLY A 31 12.10 3.88 0.38
C GLY A 31 11.87 5.37 0.39
N VAL A 32 11.38 5.89 -0.74
CA VAL A 32 11.04 7.30 -0.89
C VAL A 32 9.62 7.40 -1.39
N THR A 33 8.87 8.38 -0.84
CA THR A 33 7.55 8.71 -1.32
C THR A 33 7.62 10.10 -1.94
N MET A 34 7.20 10.19 -3.20
CA MET A 34 7.21 11.42 -3.99
C MET A 34 5.79 11.71 -4.47
N ASN A 35 5.50 12.98 -4.76
CA ASN A 35 4.27 13.33 -5.47
C ASN A 35 4.33 12.79 -6.90
N ASP A 36 3.18 12.49 -7.53
CA ASP A 36 3.13 12.07 -8.93
C ASP A 36 3.45 13.26 -9.85
N SER A 37 4.73 13.58 -9.97
CA SER A 37 5.29 14.56 -10.90
C SER A 37 5.93 13.88 -12.09
N VAL A 38 6.18 14.64 -13.16
CA VAL A 38 6.84 14.11 -14.37
C VAL A 38 8.22 13.54 -14.03
N GLU A 39 8.95 14.20 -13.13
CA GLU A 39 10.26 13.77 -12.65
C GLU A 39 10.17 12.50 -11.81
N ALA A 40 9.17 12.40 -10.92
CA ALA A 40 8.96 11.22 -10.10
C ALA A 40 8.69 9.98 -10.96
N ARG A 41 7.94 10.13 -12.06
CA ARG A 41 7.69 9.04 -13.03
C ARG A 41 8.96 8.60 -13.74
N ALA A 42 9.82 9.53 -14.15
CA ALA A 42 11.10 9.21 -14.78
C ALA A 42 12.05 8.48 -13.81
N ILE A 43 12.11 8.94 -12.55
CA ILE A 43 12.89 8.28 -11.50
C ILE A 43 12.35 6.86 -11.24
N ALA A 44 11.03 6.70 -11.16
CA ALA A 44 10.40 5.40 -10.98
C ALA A 44 10.71 4.45 -12.14
N GLU A 45 10.60 4.93 -13.39
CA GLU A 45 10.95 4.12 -14.57
C GLU A 45 12.42 3.67 -14.52
N PHE A 46 13.34 4.56 -14.16
CA PHE A 46 14.75 4.22 -14.05
C PHE A 46 15.00 3.21 -12.91
N MET A 47 14.43 3.46 -11.72
CA MET A 47 14.60 2.61 -10.55
C MET A 47 13.99 1.22 -10.73
N SER A 48 12.94 1.10 -11.55
CA SER A 48 12.31 -0.20 -11.87
C SER A 48 13.27 -1.19 -12.55
N LYS A 49 14.34 -0.70 -13.17
CA LYS A 49 15.36 -1.51 -13.84
C LYS A 49 16.32 -2.16 -12.85
N LYS A 50 16.36 -1.68 -11.59
CA LYS A 50 17.24 -2.23 -10.54
C LYS A 50 16.58 -3.44 -9.88
N PRO A 51 17.27 -4.60 -9.79
CA PRO A 51 16.73 -5.76 -9.11
C PRO A 51 16.52 -5.46 -7.61
N GLY A 52 15.38 -5.91 -7.08
CA GLY A 52 15.03 -5.75 -5.66
C GLY A 52 14.37 -4.42 -5.29
N VAL A 53 14.06 -3.55 -6.25
CA VAL A 53 13.27 -2.32 -6.02
C VAL A 53 11.80 -2.57 -6.36
N THR A 54 10.88 -2.12 -5.51
CA THR A 54 9.44 -2.29 -5.71
C THR A 54 8.76 -0.94 -5.84
N ILE A 55 8.04 -0.71 -6.94
CA ILE A 55 7.40 0.57 -7.19
C ILE A 55 5.89 0.43 -7.12
N THR A 56 5.27 1.30 -6.32
CA THR A 56 3.82 1.38 -6.16
C THR A 56 3.34 2.75 -6.65
N TYR A 57 2.45 2.72 -7.64
CA TYR A 57 1.79 3.92 -8.15
C TYR A 57 0.46 4.13 -7.43
N GLN A 58 0.28 5.31 -6.86
CA GLN A 58 -0.96 5.76 -6.24
C GLN A 58 -1.45 7.01 -6.99
N PRO A 59 -2.75 7.37 -6.90
CA PRO A 59 -3.32 8.46 -7.71
C PRO A 59 -2.65 9.84 -7.58
N ALA A 60 -1.91 10.09 -6.49
CA ALA A 60 -1.21 11.36 -6.26
C ALA A 60 0.25 11.18 -5.84
N LEU A 61 0.70 9.93 -5.65
CA LEU A 61 1.98 9.62 -5.03
C LEU A 61 2.63 8.45 -5.75
N ILE A 62 3.95 8.44 -5.77
CA ILE A 62 4.76 7.31 -6.21
C ILE A 62 5.62 6.89 -5.03
N ARG A 63 5.57 5.60 -4.70
CA ARG A 63 6.41 4.99 -3.67
C ARG A 63 7.39 4.03 -4.33
N ILE A 64 8.68 4.24 -4.06
CA ILE A 64 9.80 3.41 -4.51
C ILE A 64 10.40 2.72 -3.28
#